data_AF-A0A968ZPE5-F1
#
_entry.id   AF-A0A968ZPE5-F1
#
_cell.length_a   1.000
_cell.length_b   1.000
_cell.length_c   1.000
_cell.angle_alpha   90.00
_cell.angle_beta   90.00
_cell.angle_gamma   90.00
#
_symmetry.space_group_name_H-M   'P 1'
#
loop_
_entity.id
_entity.type
_entity.pdbx_description
1 polymer ?
#
loop_
_entity_poly.entity_id
_entity_poly.type
_entity_poly.pdbx_seq_one_letter_code
_entity_poly.pdbx_strand_id
1 'polypeptide(L)'
;MYFASRLLIHHAVVEERLNKKSFEYIFRDALQNDGKNAYITTSDVHPGADLIVDETRISLKTEASKNIREAKITISKFMEARWIRDQDAVGLARLASERLREHLAGYDRIVMLRAFNMPRNEVRYELIEIPHNLLSLASLLQPNDITLSPGRSGGGSTTLWQNNREAFTLRFDGSVEKVTITNLAVDLCMSHATWNIPLTISNL
;
A
#
# COMPACT_ATOMS: atom_id res chain seq x y z
N MET A 1 -11.73 18.37 -5.94
CA MET A 1 -13.20 18.40 -5.72
C MET A 1 -13.86 17.09 -6.19
N TYR A 2 -13.54 16.59 -7.39
CA TYR A 2 -14.16 15.39 -7.96
C TYR A 2 -14.07 14.11 -7.10
N PHE A 3 -12.87 13.80 -6.56
CA PHE A 3 -12.67 12.59 -5.76
C PHE A 3 -13.59 12.53 -4.54
N ALA A 4 -13.70 13.64 -3.79
CA ALA A 4 -14.58 13.76 -2.63
C ALA A 4 -16.06 13.52 -3.00
N SER A 5 -16.52 14.05 -4.14
CA SER A 5 -17.88 13.81 -4.63
C SER A 5 -18.13 12.33 -4.91
N ARG A 6 -17.15 11.59 -5.44
CA ARG A 6 -17.26 10.14 -5.64
C ARG A 6 -17.31 9.38 -4.32
N LEU A 7 -16.59 9.84 -3.28
CA LEU A 7 -16.69 9.27 -1.93
C LEU A 7 -18.10 9.46 -1.34
N LEU A 8 -18.66 10.67 -1.49
CA LEU A 8 -20.03 10.97 -1.03
C LEU A 8 -21.06 10.11 -1.74
N ILE A 9 -20.96 9.96 -3.07
CA ILE A 9 -21.87 9.11 -3.85
C ILE A 9 -21.74 7.65 -3.41
N HIS A 10 -20.51 7.15 -3.22
CA HIS A 10 -20.27 5.79 -2.73
C HIS A 10 -20.98 5.56 -1.40
N HIS A 11 -20.78 6.45 -0.43
CA HIS A 11 -21.37 6.32 0.90
C HIS A 11 -22.85 6.70 1.02
N ALA A 12 -23.45 7.26 -0.04
CA ALA A 12 -24.91 7.42 -0.12
C ALA A 12 -25.63 6.09 -0.37
N VAL A 13 -24.93 5.06 -0.88
CA VAL A 13 -25.53 3.76 -1.25
C VAL A 13 -24.78 2.54 -0.71
N VAL A 14 -23.56 2.71 -0.19
CA VAL A 14 -22.71 1.64 0.32
C VAL A 14 -22.11 2.06 1.67
N GLU A 15 -22.37 1.27 2.72
CA GLU A 15 -21.81 1.54 4.05
C GLU A 15 -20.33 1.15 4.12
N GLU A 16 -19.91 0.12 3.38
CA GLU A 16 -18.53 -0.35 3.39
C GLU A 16 -17.56 0.68 2.83
N ARG A 17 -16.34 0.68 3.38
CA ARG A 17 -15.22 1.49 2.86
C ARG A 17 -14.86 1.08 1.44
N LEU A 18 -14.33 2.02 0.66
CA LEU A 18 -13.88 1.76 -0.71
C LEU A 18 -12.91 0.58 -0.78
N ASN A 19 -13.26 -0.39 -1.63
CA ASN A 19 -12.35 -1.46 -1.99
C ASN A 19 -11.30 -0.96 -3.01
N LYS A 20 -10.25 -1.76 -3.24
CA LYS A 20 -9.14 -1.41 -4.13
C LYS A 20 -9.60 -1.08 -5.56
N LYS A 21 -10.50 -1.89 -6.12
CA LYS A 21 -10.99 -1.71 -7.49
C LYS A 21 -11.74 -0.39 -7.63
N SER A 22 -12.68 -0.10 -6.72
CA SER A 22 -13.40 1.18 -6.74
C SER A 22 -12.45 2.38 -6.57
N PHE A 23 -11.41 2.25 -5.73
CA PHE A 23 -10.37 3.27 -5.61
C PHE A 23 -9.64 3.51 -6.94
N GLU A 24 -9.21 2.47 -7.66
CA GLU A 24 -8.55 2.60 -8.98
C GLU A 24 -9.38 3.43 -9.97
N TYR A 25 -10.67 3.10 -10.12
CA TYR A 25 -11.57 3.82 -11.04
C TYR A 25 -11.82 5.26 -10.60
N ILE A 26 -12.12 5.49 -9.31
CA ILE A 26 -12.40 6.83 -8.79
C ILE A 26 -11.16 7.73 -8.90
N PHE A 27 -9.96 7.19 -8.61
CA PHE A 27 -8.71 7.94 -8.71
C PHE A 27 -8.39 8.31 -10.16
N ARG A 28 -8.51 7.35 -11.10
CA ARG A 28 -8.39 7.62 -12.54
C ARG A 28 -9.35 8.72 -12.97
N ASP A 29 -10.63 8.62 -12.64
CA ASP A 29 -11.64 9.58 -13.08
C ASP A 29 -11.38 10.98 -12.50
N ALA A 30 -10.92 11.06 -11.25
CA ALA A 30 -10.53 12.32 -10.65
C ALA A 30 -9.36 12.99 -11.38
N LEU A 31 -8.37 12.19 -11.79
CA LEU A 31 -7.23 12.68 -12.59
C LEU A 31 -7.66 13.12 -13.99
N GLN A 32 -8.49 12.33 -14.68
CA GLN A 32 -9.04 12.70 -15.98
C GLN A 32 -9.87 13.99 -15.90
N ASN A 33 -10.66 14.15 -14.84
CA ASN A 33 -11.42 15.37 -14.60
C ASN A 33 -10.52 16.60 -14.37
N ASP A 34 -9.29 16.39 -13.88
CA ASP A 34 -8.25 17.41 -13.76
C ASP A 34 -7.42 17.59 -15.05
N GLY A 35 -7.86 16.99 -16.16
CA GLY A 35 -7.21 17.11 -17.47
C GLY A 35 -6.00 16.20 -17.67
N LYS A 36 -5.74 15.25 -16.77
CA LYS A 36 -4.64 14.28 -16.88
C LYS A 36 -4.97 13.15 -17.84
N ASN A 37 -3.97 12.68 -18.60
CA ASN A 37 -4.11 11.45 -19.36
C ASN A 37 -3.89 10.25 -18.44
N ALA A 38 -4.98 9.70 -17.88
CA ALA A 38 -4.92 8.60 -16.93
C ALA A 38 -5.70 7.36 -17.40
N TYR A 39 -5.12 6.16 -17.26
CA TYR A 39 -5.80 4.90 -17.57
C TYR A 39 -5.33 3.76 -16.67
N ILE A 40 -6.25 2.86 -16.34
CA ILE A 40 -5.96 1.66 -15.56
C ILE A 40 -5.21 0.67 -16.43
N THR A 41 -4.14 0.09 -15.89
CA THR A 41 -3.40 -0.96 -16.57
C THR A 41 -4.22 -2.25 -16.58
N THR A 42 -4.39 -2.83 -17.76
CA THR A 42 -5.00 -4.16 -17.94
C THR A 42 -4.00 -5.17 -18.50
N SER A 43 -2.78 -4.71 -18.80
CA SER A 43 -1.78 -5.43 -19.58
C SER A 43 -0.69 -6.01 -18.70
N ASP A 44 -0.32 -7.26 -18.99
CA ASP A 44 0.84 -7.95 -18.42
C ASP A 44 2.18 -7.27 -18.76
N VAL A 45 2.18 -6.26 -19.65
CA VAL A 45 3.38 -5.52 -20.08
C VAL A 45 3.88 -4.53 -19.03
N HIS A 46 3.02 -4.08 -18.10
CA HIS A 46 3.39 -3.21 -16.99
C HIS A 46 3.17 -3.90 -15.64
N PRO A 47 3.91 -4.99 -15.34
CA PRO A 47 3.74 -5.70 -14.09
C PRO A 47 4.05 -4.78 -12.91
N GLY A 48 3.05 -4.57 -12.03
CA GLY A 48 3.19 -3.84 -10.77
C GLY A 48 2.57 -2.45 -10.73
N ALA A 49 2.30 -1.81 -11.88
CA ALA A 49 1.52 -0.57 -11.93
C ALA A 49 0.03 -0.87 -12.05
N ASP A 50 -0.81 -0.13 -11.32
CA ASP A 50 -2.28 -0.22 -11.38
C ASP A 50 -2.87 0.89 -12.28
N LEU A 51 -2.15 2.00 -12.44
CA LEU A 51 -2.58 3.18 -13.20
C LEU A 51 -1.37 3.81 -13.92
N ILE A 52 -1.58 4.31 -15.15
CA ILE A 52 -0.65 5.21 -15.84
C ILE A 52 -1.25 6.61 -15.85
N VAL A 53 -0.46 7.64 -15.55
CA VAL A 53 -0.88 9.05 -15.56
C VAL A 53 0.22 9.90 -16.18
N ASP A 54 -0.03 10.53 -17.33
CA ASP A 54 0.98 11.33 -18.06
C ASP A 54 2.33 10.58 -18.13
N GLU A 55 2.30 9.31 -18.59
CA GLU A 55 3.44 8.37 -18.67
C GLU A 55 4.00 7.85 -17.33
N THR A 56 3.57 8.40 -16.20
CA THR A 56 3.99 7.96 -14.87
C THR A 56 3.24 6.69 -14.45
N ARG A 57 3.96 5.64 -14.08
CA ARG A 57 3.40 4.38 -13.58
C ARG A 57 3.14 4.47 -12.08
N ILE A 58 1.91 4.19 -11.66
CA ILE A 58 1.47 4.31 -10.26
C ILE A 58 0.95 2.96 -9.76
N SER A 59 1.49 2.47 -8.64
CA SER A 59 0.88 1.41 -7.85
C SER A 59 -0.10 1.99 -6.83
N LEU A 60 -1.28 1.37 -6.71
CA LEU A 60 -2.35 1.77 -5.81
C LEU A 60 -2.52 0.73 -4.70
N LYS A 61 -2.52 1.19 -3.45
CA LYS A 61 -2.76 0.37 -2.26
C LYS A 61 -3.95 0.90 -1.46
N THR A 62 -4.51 0.06 -0.61
CA THR A 62 -5.55 0.47 0.34
C THR A 62 -5.26 -0.06 1.74
N GLU A 63 -5.65 0.71 2.77
CA GLU A 63 -5.62 0.26 4.16
C GLU A 63 -6.97 0.56 4.82
N ALA A 64 -7.66 -0.50 5.22
CA ALA A 64 -8.97 -0.41 5.86
C ALA A 64 -9.12 -1.52 6.92
N SER A 65 -8.04 -1.86 7.64
CA SER A 65 -8.15 -2.86 8.70
C SER A 65 -8.93 -2.30 9.89
N LYS A 66 -9.54 -3.17 10.72
CA LYS A 66 -10.20 -2.74 11.98
C LYS A 66 -9.20 -2.14 12.98
N ASN A 67 -7.94 -2.55 12.90
CA ASN A 67 -6.85 -2.13 13.78
C ASN A 67 -5.92 -1.11 13.09
N ILE A 68 -6.43 -0.37 12.11
CA ILE A 68 -5.67 0.69 11.44
C ILE A 68 -5.18 1.71 12.47
N ARG A 69 -3.94 2.16 12.34
CA ARG A 69 -3.29 3.08 13.28
C ARG A 69 -3.01 4.40 12.60
N GLU A 70 -3.42 5.51 13.20
CA GLU A 70 -3.26 6.83 12.57
C GLU A 70 -1.82 7.12 12.14
N ALA A 71 -0.84 6.87 13.02
CA ALA A 71 0.58 7.15 12.76
C ALA A 71 1.35 6.05 12.01
N LYS A 72 0.72 4.89 11.72
CA LYS A 72 1.41 3.72 11.14
C LYS A 72 0.61 3.07 10.01
N ILE A 73 1.26 2.84 8.89
CA ILE A 73 0.69 2.18 7.71
C ILE A 73 1.01 0.68 7.71
N THR A 74 0.03 -0.11 7.30
CA THR A 74 0.19 -1.52 6.94
C THR A 74 -0.21 -1.77 5.49
N ILE A 75 0.73 -2.27 4.68
CA ILE A 75 0.44 -2.84 3.36
C ILE A 75 0.39 -4.36 3.52
N SER A 76 -0.83 -4.89 3.69
CA SER A 76 -1.10 -6.30 3.98
C SER A 76 -0.68 -7.29 2.88
N LYS A 77 -0.52 -6.77 1.66
CA LYS A 77 -0.04 -7.47 0.47
C LYS A 77 0.79 -6.51 -0.37
N PHE A 78 2.08 -6.42 -0.07
CA PHE A 78 3.00 -5.59 -0.84
C PHE A 78 3.32 -6.26 -2.17
N MET A 79 3.74 -7.53 -2.13
CA MET A 79 3.97 -8.39 -3.29
C MET A 79 3.73 -9.87 -2.99
N GLU A 80 3.50 -10.66 -4.04
CA GLU A 80 3.51 -12.12 -4.00
C GLU A 80 4.93 -12.64 -3.80
N ALA A 81 5.07 -13.73 -3.06
CA ALA A 81 6.36 -14.16 -2.55
C ALA A 81 6.45 -15.66 -2.27
N ARG A 82 6.11 -16.47 -3.29
CA ARG A 82 6.33 -17.93 -3.27
C ARG A 82 7.77 -18.34 -2.99
N TRP A 83 8.71 -17.47 -3.37
CA TRP A 83 10.16 -17.64 -3.22
C TRP A 83 10.66 -17.57 -1.76
N ILE A 84 9.81 -17.24 -0.78
CA ILE A 84 10.18 -17.18 0.65
C ILE A 84 10.36 -18.56 1.27
N ARG A 85 9.69 -19.59 0.73
CA ARG A 85 9.66 -20.92 1.34
C ARG A 85 11.05 -21.56 1.38
N ASP A 86 11.30 -22.26 2.47
CA ASP A 86 12.51 -23.07 2.70
C ASP A 86 13.82 -22.28 2.53
N GLN A 87 13.79 -20.96 2.76
CA GLN A 87 14.97 -20.10 2.76
C GLN A 87 15.54 -19.95 4.16
N ASP A 88 16.87 -20.00 4.26
CA ASP A 88 17.59 -19.46 5.41
C ASP A 88 17.73 -17.92 5.30
N ALA A 89 18.39 -17.29 6.28
CA ALA A 89 18.54 -15.84 6.28
C ALA A 89 19.36 -15.31 5.09
N VAL A 90 20.32 -16.09 4.59
CA VAL A 90 21.18 -15.70 3.46
C VAL A 90 20.39 -15.74 2.16
N GLY A 91 19.69 -16.86 1.90
CA GLY A 91 18.82 -17.01 0.75
C GLY A 91 17.69 -16.00 0.75
N LEU A 92 17.06 -15.75 1.90
CA LEU A 92 15.97 -14.80 2.03
C LEU A 92 16.44 -13.37 1.78
N ALA A 93 17.59 -12.95 2.31
CA ALA A 93 18.14 -11.61 2.06
C ALA A 93 18.46 -11.38 0.57
N ARG A 94 19.10 -12.37 -0.07
CA ARG A 94 19.45 -12.31 -1.50
C ARG A 94 18.20 -12.23 -2.38
N LEU A 95 17.27 -13.17 -2.20
CA LEU A 95 16.03 -13.22 -3.00
C LEU A 95 15.15 -12.00 -2.73
N ALA A 96 15.04 -11.55 -1.47
CA ALA A 96 14.29 -10.33 -1.15
C ALA A 96 14.87 -9.12 -1.89
N SER A 97 16.20 -8.95 -1.87
CA SER A 97 16.86 -7.83 -2.55
C SER A 97 16.62 -7.81 -4.06
N GLU A 98 16.73 -8.97 -4.71
CA GLU A 98 16.44 -9.14 -6.15
C GLU A 98 14.95 -8.85 -6.45
N ARG A 99 14.06 -9.54 -5.75
CA ARG A 99 12.61 -9.50 -6.01
C ARG A 99 11.96 -8.16 -5.67
N LEU A 100 12.42 -7.49 -4.61
CA LEU A 100 11.93 -6.16 -4.26
C LEU A 100 12.39 -5.12 -5.27
N ARG A 101 13.61 -5.22 -5.80
CA ARG A 101 14.11 -4.33 -6.84
C ARG A 101 13.31 -4.48 -8.13
N GLU A 102 13.06 -5.72 -8.56
CA GLU A 102 12.18 -6.01 -9.70
C GLU A 102 10.78 -5.46 -9.48
N HIS A 103 10.19 -5.71 -8.31
CA HIS A 103 8.85 -5.25 -7.98
C HIS A 103 8.73 -3.72 -7.99
N LEU A 104 9.68 -3.03 -7.36
CA LEU A 104 9.72 -1.58 -7.29
C LEU A 104 10.02 -0.93 -8.65
N ALA A 105 10.75 -1.60 -9.56
CA ALA A 105 10.98 -1.10 -10.91
C ALA A 105 9.70 -1.08 -11.78
N GLY A 106 8.64 -1.79 -11.36
CA GLY A 106 7.36 -1.87 -12.05
C GLY A 106 6.55 -0.57 -12.04
N TYR A 107 6.83 0.34 -11.10
CA TYR A 107 6.11 1.60 -10.94
C TYR A 107 7.03 2.72 -10.44
N ASP A 108 6.68 3.95 -10.80
CA ASP A 108 7.45 5.15 -10.44
C ASP A 108 6.95 5.72 -9.10
N ARG A 109 5.65 5.58 -8.82
CA ARG A 109 5.00 6.09 -7.61
C ARG A 109 4.09 5.05 -6.98
N ILE A 110 3.89 5.14 -5.68
CA ILE A 110 2.95 4.29 -4.93
C ILE A 110 2.07 5.16 -4.05
N VAL A 111 0.77 5.09 -4.32
CA VAL A 111 -0.26 5.89 -3.65
C VAL A 111 -1.19 4.96 -2.89
N MET A 112 -1.57 5.35 -1.68
CA MET A 112 -2.42 4.56 -0.81
C MET A 112 -3.63 5.37 -0.34
N LEU A 113 -4.81 4.75 -0.42
CA LEU A 113 -6.01 5.25 0.22
C LEU A 113 -6.22 4.53 1.55
N ARG A 114 -6.18 5.27 2.65
CA ARG A 114 -6.44 4.77 4.00
C ARG A 114 -7.85 5.16 4.43
N ALA A 115 -8.56 4.28 5.11
CA ALA A 115 -9.94 4.51 5.51
C ALA A 115 -10.20 4.09 6.96
N PHE A 116 -10.52 5.08 7.79
CA PHE A 116 -10.75 4.98 9.22
C PHE A 116 -12.25 5.09 9.52
N ASN A 117 -12.76 4.16 10.32
CA ASN A 117 -14.09 4.34 10.89
C ASN A 117 -13.97 5.38 12.01
N MET A 118 -14.78 6.43 11.92
CA MET A 118 -14.80 7.51 12.89
C MET A 118 -16.07 7.41 13.74
N PRO A 119 -16.07 7.98 14.96
CA PRO A 119 -17.30 8.20 15.71
C PRO A 119 -18.32 9.01 14.90
N ARG A 120 -19.61 8.89 15.23
CA ARG A 120 -20.73 9.62 14.58
C ARG A 120 -21.03 9.20 13.13
N ASN A 121 -20.80 7.93 12.81
CA ASN A 121 -21.13 7.34 11.52
C ASN A 121 -20.46 8.09 10.35
N GLU A 122 -19.15 8.19 10.40
CA GLU A 122 -18.34 8.86 9.40
C GLU A 122 -17.13 7.97 9.05
N VAL A 123 -16.66 8.08 7.82
CA VAL A 123 -15.38 7.51 7.39
C VAL A 123 -14.42 8.64 7.06
N ARG A 124 -13.26 8.63 7.70
CA ARG A 124 -12.13 9.47 7.32
C ARG A 124 -11.28 8.73 6.30
N TYR A 125 -11.11 9.33 5.13
CA TYR A 125 -10.22 8.88 4.09
C TYR A 125 -8.95 9.75 4.05
N GLU A 126 -7.80 9.11 3.93
CA GLU A 126 -6.51 9.78 3.69
C GLU A 126 -5.89 9.25 2.39
N LEU A 127 -5.53 10.15 1.48
CA LEU A 127 -4.74 9.84 0.31
C LEU A 127 -3.29 10.19 0.60
N ILE A 128 -2.43 9.18 0.62
CA ILE A 128 -1.01 9.34 0.92
C ILE A 128 -0.16 8.76 -0.20
N GLU A 129 1.05 9.27 -0.36
CA GLU A 129 2.07 8.69 -1.21
C GLU A 129 3.25 8.23 -0.37
N ILE A 130 3.67 7.00 -0.61
CA ILE A 130 4.81 6.40 0.07
C ILE A 130 6.05 6.65 -0.81
N PRO A 131 7.10 7.32 -0.30
CA PRO A 131 8.29 7.59 -1.10
C PRO A 131 8.94 6.30 -1.58
N HIS A 132 9.24 6.23 -2.88
CA HIS A 132 9.84 5.04 -3.50
C HIS A 132 11.22 4.72 -2.92
N ASN A 133 12.02 5.76 -2.63
CA ASN A 133 13.32 5.63 -1.97
C ASN A 133 13.23 5.05 -0.55
N LEU A 134 12.12 5.31 0.17
CA LEU A 134 11.87 4.73 1.48
C LEU A 134 11.69 3.22 1.35
N LEU A 135 10.86 2.76 0.41
CA LEU A 135 10.66 1.32 0.17
C LEU A 135 11.92 0.63 -0.34
N SER A 136 12.74 1.34 -1.11
CA SER A 136 14.01 0.84 -1.65
C SER A 136 15.04 0.46 -0.57
N LEU A 137 14.88 0.92 0.68
CA LEU A 137 15.68 0.44 1.83
C LEU A 137 15.58 -1.08 1.98
N ALA A 138 14.44 -1.66 1.65
CA ALA A 138 14.22 -3.10 1.72
C ALA A 138 15.01 -3.90 0.66
N SER A 139 15.62 -3.26 -0.33
CA SER A 139 16.47 -3.91 -1.33
C SER A 139 17.95 -4.03 -0.92
N LEU A 140 18.29 -3.57 0.28
CA LEU A 140 19.66 -3.52 0.81
C LEU A 140 19.88 -4.50 1.98
N LEU A 141 18.93 -5.42 2.18
CA LEU A 141 18.91 -6.33 3.33
C LEU A 141 20.16 -7.20 3.40
N GLN A 142 20.75 -7.27 4.58
CA GLN A 142 21.80 -8.24 4.90
C GLN A 142 21.21 -9.42 5.68
N PRO A 143 21.84 -10.61 5.61
CA PRO A 143 21.36 -11.79 6.32
C PRO A 143 21.20 -11.56 7.84
N ASN A 144 22.10 -10.79 8.44
CA ASN A 144 22.09 -10.49 9.87
C ASN A 144 20.94 -9.57 10.30
N ASP A 145 20.27 -8.91 9.36
CA ASP A 145 19.11 -8.04 9.63
C ASP A 145 17.81 -8.83 9.77
N ILE A 146 17.81 -10.11 9.38
CA ILE A 146 16.63 -10.95 9.26
C ILE A 146 16.49 -11.84 10.49
N THR A 147 15.36 -11.68 11.17
CA THR A 147 14.91 -12.66 12.17
C THR A 147 13.98 -13.65 11.50
N LEU A 148 14.40 -14.92 11.40
CA LEU A 148 13.58 -15.99 10.82
C LEU A 148 12.40 -16.33 11.73
N SER A 149 11.26 -16.66 11.11
CA SER A 149 10.09 -17.12 11.84
C SER A 149 10.30 -18.54 12.36
N PRO A 150 9.93 -18.85 13.61
CA PRO A 150 9.97 -20.21 14.11
C PRO A 150 8.91 -21.08 13.41
N GLY A 151 9.31 -22.26 12.94
CA GLY A 151 8.38 -23.25 12.35
C GLY A 151 8.68 -23.62 10.89
N ARG A 152 7.83 -24.47 10.31
CA ARG A 152 8.06 -25.08 8.98
C ARG A 152 7.58 -24.25 7.79
N SER A 153 6.78 -23.21 8.01
CA SER A 153 6.23 -22.38 6.92
C SER A 153 7.25 -21.44 6.28
N GLY A 154 8.44 -21.30 6.87
CA GLY A 154 9.49 -20.39 6.40
C GLY A 154 9.15 -18.90 6.60
N GLY A 155 10.08 -18.05 6.19
CA GLY A 155 9.97 -16.59 6.28
C GLY A 155 10.61 -15.98 7.53
N GLY A 156 10.20 -14.77 7.85
CA GLY A 156 10.87 -13.96 8.87
C GLY A 156 10.46 -12.49 8.81
N SER A 157 11.22 -11.64 9.47
CA SER A 157 11.00 -10.21 9.45
C SER A 157 12.28 -9.43 9.70
N THR A 158 12.26 -8.16 9.31
CA THR A 158 13.37 -7.23 9.50
C THR A 158 12.80 -5.81 9.65
N THR A 159 13.41 -5.01 10.52
CA THR A 159 13.04 -3.60 10.72
C THR A 159 14.05 -2.74 9.98
N LEU A 160 13.53 -1.91 9.08
CA LEU A 160 14.30 -0.98 8.29
C LEU A 160 14.35 0.36 9.01
N TRP A 161 15.52 1.00 8.95
CA TRP A 161 15.80 2.25 9.66
C TRP A 161 16.17 3.34 8.66
N GLN A 162 15.77 4.57 8.95
CA GLN A 162 16.19 5.77 8.24
C GLN A 162 16.50 6.85 9.27
N ASN A 163 17.68 7.48 9.20
CA ASN A 163 18.10 8.53 10.13
C ASN A 163 17.93 8.13 11.62
N ASN A 164 18.37 6.92 11.97
CA ASN A 164 18.26 6.34 13.32
C ASN A 164 16.82 6.19 13.87
N ARG A 165 15.83 6.17 12.98
CA ARG A 165 14.42 5.92 13.32
C ARG A 165 13.90 4.72 12.55
N GLU A 166 13.04 3.93 13.19
CA GLU A 166 12.30 2.87 12.52
C GLU A 166 11.44 3.46 11.38
N ALA A 167 11.78 3.08 10.15
CA ALA A 167 11.05 3.46 8.96
C ALA A 167 9.82 2.56 8.80
N PHE A 168 10.04 1.25 8.70
CA PHE A 168 9.00 0.21 8.59
C PHE A 168 9.57 -1.17 8.89
N THR A 169 8.70 -2.15 9.11
CA THR A 169 9.06 -3.56 9.24
C THR A 169 8.59 -4.32 8.01
N LEU A 170 9.52 -5.01 7.35
CA LEU A 170 9.22 -5.96 6.29
C LEU A 170 8.96 -7.34 6.91
N ARG A 171 7.87 -7.98 6.52
CA ARG A 171 7.52 -9.34 6.95
C ARG A 171 7.42 -10.27 5.76
N PHE A 172 8.12 -11.38 5.84
CA PHE A 172 8.11 -12.48 4.90
C PHE A 172 7.21 -13.57 5.47
N ASP A 173 6.04 -13.77 4.87
CA ASP A 173 5.06 -14.75 5.33
C ASP A 173 4.99 -15.91 4.33
N GLY A 174 5.68 -17.00 4.62
CA GLY A 174 5.71 -18.19 3.77
C GLY A 174 4.43 -19.04 3.84
N SER A 175 3.56 -18.81 4.84
CA SER A 175 2.29 -19.53 4.97
C SER A 175 1.27 -19.13 3.91
N VAL A 176 1.26 -17.84 3.56
CA VAL A 176 0.38 -17.24 2.54
C VAL A 176 1.17 -16.58 1.41
N GLU A 177 2.45 -16.95 1.27
CA GLU A 177 3.34 -16.58 0.16
C GLU A 177 3.35 -15.09 -0.16
N LYS A 178 3.48 -14.21 0.85
CA LYS A 178 3.44 -12.75 0.62
C LYS A 178 4.48 -11.99 1.43
N VAL A 179 4.87 -10.84 0.89
CA VAL A 179 5.58 -9.81 1.64
C VAL A 179 4.58 -8.77 2.14
N THR A 180 4.71 -8.41 3.41
CA THR A 180 3.89 -7.38 4.07
C THR A 180 4.80 -6.26 4.56
N ILE A 181 4.34 -5.01 4.45
CA ILE A 181 4.97 -3.86 5.12
C ILE A 181 4.08 -3.50 6.31
N THR A 182 4.68 -3.40 7.49
CA THR A 182 4.01 -2.99 8.73
C THR A 182 4.79 -1.86 9.40
N ASN A 183 4.17 -1.16 10.34
CA ASN A 183 4.82 -0.10 11.12
C ASN A 183 5.46 1.03 10.29
N LEU A 184 5.05 1.19 9.02
CA LEU A 184 5.53 2.26 8.16
C LEU A 184 5.07 3.61 8.74
N ALA A 185 6.04 4.47 9.07
CA ALA A 185 5.76 5.74 9.71
C ALA A 185 5.08 6.70 8.71
N VAL A 186 3.90 7.20 9.06
CA VAL A 186 3.09 8.08 8.19
C VAL A 186 3.78 9.42 7.93
N ASP A 187 4.56 9.91 8.89
CA ASP A 187 5.32 11.16 8.76
C ASP A 187 6.56 11.05 7.88
N LEU A 188 6.92 9.83 7.44
CA LEU A 188 7.86 9.61 6.34
C LEU A 188 7.16 9.56 4.97
N CYS A 189 5.85 9.75 4.92
CA CYS A 189 5.04 9.74 3.70
C CYS A 189 4.51 11.14 3.38
N MET A 190 4.06 11.33 2.13
CA MET A 190 3.43 12.58 1.70
C MET A 190 1.91 12.47 1.80
N SER A 191 1.27 13.40 2.51
CA SER A 191 -0.19 13.51 2.52
C SER A 191 -0.66 14.35 1.34
N HIS A 192 -1.51 13.79 0.48
CA HIS A 192 -2.12 14.51 -0.64
C HIS A 192 -3.46 15.13 -0.26
N ALA A 193 -4.28 14.40 0.49
CA ALA A 193 -5.60 14.86 0.87
C ALA A 193 -6.19 14.06 2.04
N THR A 194 -7.15 14.68 2.71
CA THR A 194 -7.97 14.05 3.75
C THR A 194 -9.42 14.45 3.53
N TRP A 195 -10.34 13.49 3.69
CA TRP A 195 -11.78 13.72 3.58
C TRP A 195 -12.50 13.03 4.72
N ASN A 196 -13.52 13.71 5.24
CA ASN A 196 -14.43 13.23 6.26
C ASN A 196 -15.79 13.04 5.60
N ILE A 197 -16.24 11.78 5.49
CA ILE A 197 -17.42 11.42 4.69
C ILE A 197 -18.49 10.82 5.60
N PRO A 198 -19.66 11.46 5.75
CA PRO A 198 -20.76 10.90 6.55
C PRO A 198 -21.32 9.63 5.90
N LEU A 199 -21.64 8.63 6.72
CA LEU A 199 -22.23 7.34 6.34
C LEU A 199 -23.77 7.36 6.36
N THR A 200 -24.39 8.54 6.26
CA THR A 200 -25.83 8.71 6.48
C THR A 200 -26.55 9.42 5.36
N ILE A 201 -27.52 8.71 4.79
CA ILE A 201 -28.91 9.19 4.76
C ILE A 201 -29.53 8.82 6.11
N SER A 202 -29.46 9.71 7.10
CA SER A 202 -30.30 9.62 8.29
C SER A 202 -31.59 10.36 7.97
N ASN A 203 -32.70 9.63 7.96
CA ASN A 203 -34.06 10.11 7.72
C ASN A 203 -34.45 10.28 6.24
N LEU A 204 -34.85 9.17 5.62
CA LEU A 204 -36.00 9.16 4.71
C LEU A 204 -37.10 8.33 5.36
#